data_AF-A0A426YX67-F1
#
_entry.id   AF-A0A426YX67-F1
#
_cell.length_a   1.000
_cell.length_b   1.000
_cell.length_c   1.000
_cell.angle_alpha   90.00
_cell.angle_beta   90.00
_cell.angle_gamma   90.00
#
_symmetry.space_group_name_H-M   'P 1'
#
loop_
_entity.id
_entity.type
_entity.pdbx_description
1 polymer ?
#
loop_
_entity_poly.entity_id
_entity_poly.type
_entity_poly.pdbx_seq_one_letter_code
_entity_poly.pdbx_strand_id
1 'polypeptide(L)'
;MVVVALESFSLWYSWTAITQLTHHGMLFVPIGYTFGAGMFEMDEIRGGSPYGAGVFAGDGTRQASEAELALAEYQGKYMASTVKKLVQT
;
A
#
# COMPACT_ATOMS: atom_id res chain seq x y z
N MET A 1 -9.83 15.55 14.49
CA MET A 1 -8.96 14.61 15.24
C MET A 1 -9.37 13.14 15.10
N VAL A 2 -10.57 12.79 14.60
CA VAL A 2 -11.02 11.39 14.43
C VAL A 2 -10.50 10.74 13.14
N VAL A 3 -10.31 11.51 12.06
CA VAL A 3 -9.82 10.97 10.76
C VAL A 3 -8.37 10.46 10.83
N VAL A 4 -7.52 11.06 11.68
CA VAL A 4 -6.10 10.66 11.83
C VAL A 4 -5.92 9.28 12.46
N ALA A 5 -6.86 8.84 13.30
CA ALA A 5 -6.72 7.58 14.06
C ALA A 5 -6.90 6.33 13.19
N LEU A 6 -7.76 6.38 12.16
CA LEU A 6 -8.00 5.24 11.28
C LEU A 6 -6.85 5.00 10.30
N GLU A 7 -6.28 6.08 9.74
CA GLU A 7 -5.06 5.97 8.92
C GLU A 7 -3.86 5.48 9.73
N SER A 8 -3.75 5.92 10.98
CA SER A 8 -2.70 5.46 11.89
C SER A 8 -2.72 3.94 12.01
N PHE A 9 -3.88 3.30 12.20
CA PHE A 9 -3.94 1.86 12.42
C PHE A 9 -3.45 1.04 11.21
N SER A 10 -3.82 1.44 9.99
CA SER A 10 -3.32 0.80 8.75
C SER A 10 -1.80 0.97 8.60
N LEU A 11 -1.26 2.14 8.95
CA LEU A 11 0.18 2.40 8.97
C LEU A 11 0.90 1.52 10.00
N TRP A 12 0.31 1.30 11.18
CA TRP A 12 0.88 0.43 12.22
C TRP A 12 0.98 -1.04 11.77
N TYR A 13 -0.04 -1.61 11.13
CA TYR A 13 0.04 -2.99 10.63
C TYR A 13 1.06 -3.16 9.51
N SER A 14 1.08 -2.22 8.57
CA SER A 14 2.04 -2.26 7.45
C SER A 14 3.47 -2.12 7.95
N TRP A 15 3.72 -1.21 8.91
CA TRP A 15 5.04 -0.97 9.48
C TRP A 15 5.53 -2.16 10.33
N THR A 16 4.65 -2.79 11.10
CA THR A 16 5.01 -3.95 11.94
C THR A 16 5.25 -5.23 11.15
N ALA A 17 4.65 -5.39 9.97
CA ALA A 17 4.96 -6.52 9.09
C ALA A 17 6.39 -6.47 8.53
N ILE A 18 6.94 -5.28 8.31
CA ILE A 18 8.28 -5.09 7.72
C ILE A 18 9.38 -5.71 8.61
N THR A 19 9.27 -5.61 9.93
CA THR A 19 10.27 -6.16 10.85
C THR A 19 10.34 -7.69 10.75
N GLN A 20 9.20 -8.36 10.64
CA GLN A 20 9.13 -9.81 10.46
C GLN A 20 9.74 -10.27 9.14
N LEU A 21 9.47 -9.55 8.04
CA LEU A 21 10.06 -9.82 6.73
C LEU A 21 11.59 -9.63 6.76
N THR A 22 12.04 -8.55 7.41
CA THR A 22 13.46 -8.22 7.52
C THR A 22 14.21 -9.27 8.33
N HIS A 23 13.62 -9.80 9.41
CA HIS A 23 14.20 -10.91 10.19
C HIS A 23 14.39 -12.19 9.36
N HIS A 24 13.55 -12.44 8.36
CA HIS A 24 13.71 -13.57 7.44
C HIS A 24 14.63 -13.27 6.25
N GLY A 25 15.28 -12.10 6.23
CA GLY A 25 16.14 -11.68 5.13
C GLY A 25 15.39 -11.34 3.84
N MET A 26 14.08 -11.07 3.93
CA MET A 26 13.29 -10.68 2.77
C MET A 26 13.46 -9.18 2.47
N LEU A 27 13.57 -8.84 1.19
CA LEU A 27 13.62 -7.46 0.74
C LEU A 27 12.20 -6.86 0.71
N PHE A 28 11.99 -5.77 1.45
CA PHE A 28 10.77 -4.98 1.39
C PHE A 28 10.87 -3.89 0.31
N VAL A 29 9.87 -3.83 -0.59
CA VAL A 29 9.83 -2.87 -1.70
C VAL A 29 8.59 -1.97 -1.56
N PRO A 30 8.72 -0.77 -0.98
CA PRO A 30 7.61 0.17 -0.87
C PRO A 30 7.33 0.84 -2.22
N ILE A 31 6.06 1.17 -2.46
CA ILE A 31 5.64 1.91 -3.67
C ILE A 31 5.92 3.41 -3.58
N GLY A 32 6.04 3.96 -2.37
CA GLY A 32 6.17 5.41 -2.18
C GLY A 32 4.99 6.17 -2.79
N TYR A 33 5.24 7.36 -3.34
CA TYR A 33 4.24 8.18 -4.06
C TYR A 33 4.32 8.00 -5.59
N THR A 34 4.89 6.89 -6.06
CA THR A 34 5.14 6.68 -7.51
C THR A 34 3.88 6.40 -8.32
N PHE A 35 2.75 6.11 -7.66
CA PHE A 35 1.41 6.05 -8.26
C PHE A 35 0.88 7.42 -8.72
N GLY A 36 1.59 8.52 -8.40
CA GLY A 36 1.32 9.84 -8.96
C GLY A 36 0.05 10.49 -8.40
N ALA A 37 -0.70 11.18 -9.27
CA ALA A 37 -1.86 11.98 -8.89
C ALA A 37 -2.90 11.18 -8.08
N GLY A 38 -3.08 9.88 -8.38
CA GLY A 38 -4.01 9.01 -7.65
C GLY A 38 -3.70 8.81 -6.16
N MET A 39 -2.47 9.12 -5.70
CA MET A 39 -2.15 9.15 -4.25
C MET A 39 -2.66 10.42 -3.55
N PHE A 40 -2.91 11.50 -4.31
CA PHE A 40 -3.23 12.83 -3.78
C PHE A 40 -4.69 13.26 -3.98
N GLU A 41 -5.51 12.46 -4.68
CA GLU A 41 -6.93 12.75 -4.95
C GLU A 41 -7.80 12.72 -3.68
N MET A 42 -8.46 13.81 -3.32
CA MET A 42 -9.22 13.91 -2.06
C MET A 42 -10.74 13.76 -2.23
N ASP A 43 -11.19 13.35 -3.41
CA ASP A 43 -12.61 13.34 -3.77
C ASP A 43 -13.38 12.16 -3.14
N GLU A 44 -12.67 11.07 -2.82
CA GLU A 44 -13.25 9.88 -2.16
C GLU A 44 -12.40 9.36 -1.01
N ILE A 45 -13.06 8.68 -0.06
CA ILE A 45 -12.37 7.93 0.99
C ILE A 45 -11.74 6.69 0.36
N ARG A 46 -10.43 6.55 0.55
CA ARG A 46 -9.61 5.45 0.04
C ARG A 46 -8.54 5.03 1.04
N GLY A 47 -8.17 3.78 1.01
CA GLY A 47 -7.03 3.22 1.71
C GLY A 47 -5.72 3.32 0.92
N GLY A 48 -4.64 2.89 1.56
CA GLY A 48 -3.31 2.85 0.98
C GLY A 48 -2.40 3.97 1.48
N SER A 49 -1.10 3.72 1.41
CA SER A 49 -0.06 4.62 1.90
C SER A 49 1.24 4.42 1.11
N PRO A 50 2.28 5.23 1.35
CA PRO A 50 3.59 5.02 0.73
C PRO A 50 4.21 3.64 1.02
N TYR A 51 3.77 2.96 2.09
CA TYR A 51 4.23 1.62 2.44
C TYR A 51 3.57 0.51 1.63
N GLY A 52 2.44 0.77 0.97
CA GLY A 52 1.71 -0.22 0.19
C GLY A 52 0.24 0.16 -0.03
N ALA A 53 -0.39 -0.55 -0.96
CA ALA A 53 -1.82 -0.49 -1.21
C ALA A 53 -2.60 -0.99 0.01
N GLY A 54 -3.82 -0.46 0.15
CA GLY A 54 -4.73 -0.82 1.22
C GLY A 54 -6.15 -0.42 0.85
N VAL A 55 -7.12 -1.02 1.53
CA VAL A 55 -8.55 -0.79 1.29
C VAL A 55 -9.18 -0.31 2.58
N PHE A 56 -10.00 0.75 2.50
CA PHE A 56 -10.87 1.14 3.59
C PHE A 56 -12.10 0.25 3.63
N ALA A 57 -12.18 -0.65 4.62
CA ALA A 57 -13.26 -1.64 4.70
C ALA A 57 -14.59 -1.09 5.28
N GLY A 58 -14.59 0.09 5.90
CA GLY A 58 -15.78 0.61 6.59
C GLY A 58 -16.25 -0.34 7.70
N ASP A 59 -17.52 -0.75 7.64
CA ASP A 59 -18.14 -1.76 8.51
C ASP A 59 -17.95 -3.22 8.01
N GLY A 60 -17.13 -3.41 6.97
CA GLY A 60 -16.89 -4.68 6.30
C GLY A 60 -17.81 -4.93 5.09
N THR A 61 -18.80 -4.07 4.83
CA THR A 61 -19.65 -4.17 3.64
C THR A 61 -19.09 -3.45 2.42
N ARG A 62 -18.25 -2.42 2.64
CA ARG A 62 -17.63 -1.63 1.56
C ARG A 62 -16.64 -2.49 0.76
N GLN A 63 -16.82 -2.49 -0.54
CA GLN A 63 -15.87 -3.10 -1.49
C GLN A 63 -14.75 -2.11 -1.84
N ALA A 64 -13.63 -2.64 -2.32
CA ALA A 64 -12.53 -1.81 -2.81
C ALA A 64 -12.99 -0.91 -3.96
N SER A 65 -12.64 0.38 -3.91
CA SER A 65 -12.90 1.31 -5.01
C SER A 65 -11.94 1.04 -6.18
N GLU A 66 -12.27 1.58 -7.35
CA GLU A 66 -11.40 1.47 -8.53
C GLU A 66 -10.00 2.04 -8.28
N ALA A 67 -9.90 3.13 -7.52
CA ALA A 67 -8.61 3.72 -7.14
C ALA A 67 -7.78 2.79 -6.25
N GLU A 68 -8.39 2.13 -5.27
CA GLU A 68 -7.71 1.18 -4.38
C GLU A 68 -7.24 -0.08 -5.14
N LEU A 69 -8.06 -0.56 -6.08
CA LEU A 69 -7.70 -1.68 -6.97
C LEU A 69 -6.57 -1.31 -7.93
N ALA A 70 -6.61 -0.12 -8.53
CA ALA A 70 -5.56 0.38 -9.40
C ALA A 70 -4.23 0.54 -8.66
N LEU A 71 -4.27 1.00 -7.40
CA LEU A 71 -3.08 1.09 -6.55
C LEU A 71 -2.49 -0.30 -6.23
N ALA A 72 -3.34 -1.30 -5.96
CA ALA A 72 -2.91 -2.68 -5.73
C ALA A 72 -2.29 -3.30 -6.99
N GLU A 73 -2.88 -3.07 -8.16
CA GLU A 73 -2.32 -3.51 -9.44
C GLU A 73 -0.96 -2.86 -9.71
N TYR A 74 -0.85 -1.55 -9.45
CA TYR A 74 0.39 -0.80 -9.58
C TYR A 74 1.49 -1.36 -8.67
N GLN A 75 1.17 -1.65 -7.40
CA GLN A 75 2.11 -2.27 -6.47
C GLN A 75 2.61 -3.61 -6.97
N GLY A 76 1.72 -4.47 -7.49
CA GLY A 76 2.10 -5.76 -8.08
C GLY A 76 3.07 -5.62 -9.25
N LYS A 77 2.77 -4.70 -10.19
CA LYS A 77 3.66 -4.39 -11.33
C LYS A 77 5.01 -3.86 -10.86
N TYR A 78 5.02 -2.95 -9.89
CA TYR A 78 6.24 -2.35 -9.36
C TYR A 78 7.14 -3.40 -8.68
N MET A 79 6.56 -4.24 -7.83
CA MET A 79 7.26 -5.36 -7.18
C MET A 79 7.84 -6.33 -8.22
N ALA A 80 7.01 -6.78 -9.18
CA ALA A 80 7.46 -7.70 -10.23
C ALA A 80 8.62 -7.12 -11.07
N SER A 81 8.55 -5.82 -11.39
CA SER A 81 9.63 -5.14 -12.12
C SER A 81 10.94 -5.07 -11.32
N THR A 82 10.85 -4.86 -10.01
CA THR A 82 12.01 -4.83 -9.11
C THR A 82 12.63 -6.22 -9.00
N VAL A 83 11.82 -7.25 -8.76
CA VAL A 83 12.29 -8.64 -8.69
C VAL A 83 12.95 -9.04 -10.01
N LYS A 84 12.35 -8.70 -11.16
CA LYS A 84 12.95 -8.97 -12.48
C LYS A 84 14.35 -8.39 -12.61
N LYS A 85 14.58 -7.14 -12.16
CA LYS A 85 15.91 -6.52 -12.19
C LYS A 85 16.91 -7.26 -11.30
N LEU A 86 16.49 -7.73 -10.13
CA LEU A 86 17.33 -8.46 -9.17
C LEU A 86 17.69 -9.88 -9.62
N VAL A 87 16.82 -10.54 -10.41
CA VAL A 87 17.09 -11.88 -10.95
C VAL A 87 17.97 -11.82 -12.20
N GLN A 88 18.02 -10.68 -12.89
CA GLN A 88 18.79 -10.48 -14.13
C GLN A 88 20.24 -10.01 -13.90
N THR A 89 20.63 -9.76 -12.66
CA THR A 89 22.03 -9.58 -12.23
C THR A 89 22.76 -10.92 -12.11
#